data_AF-A0AAD8HIM4-F1
#
_entry.id   AF-A0AAD8HIM4-F1
#
_cell.length_a   1.000
_cell.length_b   1.000
_cell.length_c   1.000
_cell.angle_alpha   90.00
_cell.angle_beta   90.00
_cell.angle_gamma   90.00
#
_symmetry.space_group_name_H-M   'P 1'
#
loop_
_entity.id
_entity.type
_entity.pdbx_description
1 polymer ?
#
loop_
_entity_poly.entity_id
_entity_poly.type
_entity_poly.pdbx_seq_one_letter_code
_entity_poly.pdbx_strand_id
1 'polypeptide(L)'
;MALQVSLDKFKKQQEMCQKTLSSIKASSNSTPRVTPYNPANAKSAAPVVKFSSDIERLQQINTIRCSSAAAQTKRVIDLLKETRQALTAEQINGACYVDVKANKDVFDRLSNNLKVYYDGTRFVYKPKHDLKDKTQLLKLIQNFPDGIAIADLQDAYPSVDHDLKALKAAGKIWLLSNFEFS
;
A
#
# COMPACT_ATOMS: atom_id res chain seq x y z
N MET A 1 41.14 -31.44 -13.33
CA MET A 1 39.87 -32.20 -13.45
C MET A 1 38.61 -31.39 -13.07
N ALA A 2 38.70 -30.30 -12.30
CA ALA A 2 37.51 -29.53 -11.88
C ALA A 2 36.77 -28.77 -13.01
N LEU A 3 37.51 -28.24 -14.00
CA LEU A 3 36.92 -27.51 -15.14
C LEU A 3 36.05 -28.39 -16.03
N GLN A 4 36.48 -29.62 -16.29
CA GLN A 4 35.74 -30.59 -17.10
C GLN A 4 34.39 -30.92 -16.45
N VAL A 5 34.39 -31.16 -15.13
CA VAL A 5 33.19 -31.46 -14.35
C VAL A 5 32.20 -30.29 -14.38
N SER A 6 32.67 -29.05 -14.32
CA SER A 6 31.82 -27.86 -14.43
C SER A 6 31.19 -27.72 -15.81
N LEU A 7 31.95 -28.02 -16.87
CA LEU A 7 31.48 -27.97 -18.25
C LEU A 7 30.42 -29.05 -18.52
N ASP A 8 30.65 -30.27 -18.02
CA ASP A 8 29.70 -31.38 -18.14
C ASP A 8 28.40 -31.11 -17.37
N LYS A 9 28.48 -30.51 -16.18
CA LYS A 9 27.31 -30.07 -15.41
C LYS A 9 26.52 -28.99 -16.15
N PHE A 10 27.20 -27.99 -16.72
CA PHE A 10 26.56 -26.92 -17.48
C PHE A 10 25.84 -27.48 -18.72
N LYS A 11 26.50 -28.37 -19.47
CA LYS A 11 25.94 -29.01 -20.66
C LYS A 11 24.74 -29.89 -20.33
N LYS A 12 24.82 -30.64 -19.24
CA LYS A 12 23.69 -31.44 -18.72
C LYS A 12 22.51 -30.57 -18.32
N GLN A 13 22.77 -29.40 -17.71
CA GLN A 13 21.71 -28.47 -17.35
C GLN A 13 21.05 -27.82 -18.58
N GLN A 14 21.84 -27.51 -19.60
CA GLN A 14 21.33 -27.01 -20.88
C GLN A 14 20.41 -28.02 -21.57
N GLU A 15 20.81 -29.30 -21.60
CA GLU A 15 20.03 -30.38 -22.19
C GLU A 15 18.69 -30.62 -21.45
N MET A 16 18.70 -30.54 -20.12
CA MET A 16 17.48 -30.66 -19.31
C MET A 16 16.49 -29.52 -19.61
N CYS A 17 16.96 -28.27 -19.68
CA CYS A 17 16.12 -27.14 -20.05
C CYS A 17 15.51 -27.31 -21.46
N GLN A 18 16.29 -27.81 -22.42
CA GLN A 18 15.82 -28.00 -23.79
C GLN A 18 14.82 -29.17 -23.92
N LYS A 19 14.98 -30.23 -23.12
CA LYS A 19 14.01 -31.34 -23.02
C LYS A 19 12.67 -30.88 -22.45
N THR A 20 12.69 -30.07 -21.39
CA THR A 20 11.48 -29.51 -20.80
C THR A 20 10.72 -28.64 -21.82
N LEU A 21 11.40 -27.76 -22.55
CA LEU A 21 10.77 -26.92 -23.57
C LEU A 21 10.22 -27.72 -24.76
N SER A 22 10.90 -28.79 -25.17
CA SER A 22 10.44 -29.69 -26.24
C SER A 22 9.19 -30.49 -25.82
N SER A 23 9.10 -30.92 -24.55
CA SER A 23 7.93 -31.63 -24.03
C SER A 23 6.67 -30.73 -23.99
N ILE A 24 6.84 -29.43 -23.74
CA ILE A 24 5.74 -28.45 -23.74
C ILE A 24 5.26 -28.20 -25.19
N LYS A 25 6.17 -28.16 -26.17
CA LYS A 25 5.80 -28.03 -27.60
C LYS A 25 5.11 -29.28 -28.16
N ALA A 26 5.40 -30.48 -27.64
CA ALA A 26 4.75 -31.72 -28.07
C ALA A 26 3.34 -31.91 -27.46
N SER A 27 2.98 -31.17 -26.42
CA SER A 27 1.68 -31.25 -25.74
C SER A 27 0.55 -30.45 -26.42
N SER A 28 0.80 -29.78 -27.55
CA SER A 28 -0.21 -28.95 -28.24
C SER A 28 -1.25 -29.74 -29.04
N ASN A 29 -1.24 -31.08 -29.01
CA ASN A 29 -2.14 -31.92 -29.80
C ASN A 29 -3.00 -32.90 -28.98
N SER A 30 -3.42 -32.51 -27.77
CA SER A 30 -4.51 -33.21 -27.07
C SER A 30 -5.61 -32.23 -26.67
N THR A 31 -6.66 -32.23 -27.48
CA THR A 31 -7.98 -31.74 -27.10
C THR A 31 -8.48 -32.58 -25.92
N PRO A 32 -8.88 -31.98 -24.78
CA PRO A 32 -9.73 -32.68 -23.84
C PRO A 32 -11.10 -32.79 -24.50
N ARG A 33 -11.54 -34.01 -24.78
CA ARG A 33 -12.93 -34.31 -25.14
C ARG A 33 -13.81 -34.00 -23.92
N VAL A 34 -14.37 -32.81 -23.88
CA VAL A 34 -15.44 -32.44 -22.94
C VAL A 34 -16.76 -32.96 -23.49
N THR A 35 -17.37 -33.90 -22.78
CA THR A 35 -18.77 -34.30 -22.99
C THR A 35 -19.69 -33.10 -22.71
N PRO A 36 -20.70 -32.81 -23.55
CA PRO A 36 -21.60 -31.69 -23.31
C PRO A 36 -22.57 -32.04 -22.18
N TYR A 37 -22.39 -31.42 -21.03
CA TYR A 37 -23.42 -31.31 -20.00
C TYR A 37 -23.92 -29.87 -20.01
N ASN A 38 -25.08 -29.64 -20.62
CA ASN A 38 -25.87 -28.45 -20.36
C ASN A 38 -26.57 -28.63 -19.00
N PRO A 39 -26.51 -27.63 -18.12
CA PRO A 39 -27.68 -26.79 -17.97
C PRO A 39 -27.34 -25.31 -17.76
N ALA A 40 -28.39 -24.53 -17.98
CA ALA A 40 -28.48 -23.08 -17.90
C ALA A 40 -27.72 -22.37 -16.76
N ASN A 41 -27.29 -21.14 -17.10
CA ASN A 41 -27.21 -19.96 -16.22
C ASN A 41 -25.96 -19.78 -15.32
N ALA A 42 -24.94 -19.05 -15.82
CA ALA A 42 -24.32 -17.92 -15.11
C ALA A 42 -23.23 -17.26 -15.97
N LYS A 43 -23.33 -15.94 -16.12
CA LYS A 43 -22.29 -15.07 -16.65
C LYS A 43 -21.10 -15.08 -15.68
N SER A 44 -19.91 -15.45 -16.13
CA SER A 44 -18.67 -14.85 -15.59
C SER A 44 -17.53 -15.05 -16.58
N ALA A 45 -17.10 -13.94 -17.19
CA ALA A 45 -15.94 -13.89 -18.05
C ALA A 45 -14.69 -14.14 -17.18
N ALA A 46 -13.98 -15.24 -17.41
CA ALA A 46 -12.64 -15.39 -16.91
C ALA A 46 -11.78 -14.29 -17.56
N PRO A 47 -11.06 -13.45 -16.78
CA PRO A 47 -10.26 -12.39 -17.36
C PRO A 47 -9.13 -13.02 -18.18
N VAL A 48 -8.99 -12.58 -19.43
CA VAL A 48 -7.80 -12.83 -20.25
C VAL A 48 -6.59 -12.29 -19.49
N VAL A 49 -5.83 -13.20 -18.88
CA VAL A 49 -4.62 -12.88 -18.13
C VAL A 49 -3.53 -12.52 -19.13
N LYS A 50 -3.24 -11.22 -19.26
CA LYS A 50 -2.11 -10.74 -20.05
C LYS A 50 -0.84 -10.94 -19.23
N PHE A 51 -0.03 -11.94 -19.59
CA PHE A 51 1.23 -12.27 -18.89
C PHE A 51 2.17 -11.07 -18.65
N SER A 52 2.15 -10.04 -19.51
CA SER A 52 2.93 -8.81 -19.32
C SER A 52 2.55 -8.03 -18.05
N SER A 53 1.25 -7.93 -17.73
CA SER A 53 0.80 -7.21 -16.52
C SER A 53 1.10 -7.98 -15.24
N ASP A 54 1.18 -9.30 -15.32
CA ASP A 54 1.46 -10.15 -14.16
C ASP A 54 2.92 -10.08 -13.73
N ILE A 55 3.86 -10.02 -14.70
CA ILE A 55 5.29 -9.87 -14.38
C ILE A 55 5.54 -8.54 -13.68
N GLU A 56 4.99 -7.44 -14.18
CA GLU A 56 5.15 -6.11 -13.57
C GLU A 56 4.56 -6.05 -12.16
N ARG A 57 3.36 -6.61 -11.97
CA ARG A 57 2.71 -6.70 -10.65
C ARG A 57 3.56 -7.51 -9.67
N LEU A 58 4.07 -8.67 -10.08
CA LEU A 58 4.90 -9.54 -9.24
C LEU A 58 6.24 -8.88 -8.89
N GLN A 59 6.87 -8.20 -9.85
CA GLN A 59 8.08 -7.41 -9.60
C GLN A 59 7.81 -6.32 -8.58
N GLN A 60 6.72 -5.56 -8.73
CA GLN A 60 6.36 -4.50 -7.78
C GLN A 60 6.09 -5.04 -6.37
N ILE A 61 5.41 -6.18 -6.25
CA ILE A 61 5.23 -6.88 -4.97
C ILE A 61 6.58 -7.25 -4.35
N ASN A 62 7.48 -7.83 -5.15
CA ASN A 62 8.81 -8.23 -4.68
C ASN A 62 9.63 -7.01 -4.24
N THR A 63 9.66 -5.95 -5.03
CA THR A 63 10.34 -4.69 -4.69
C THR A 63 9.84 -4.13 -3.35
N ILE A 64 8.52 -4.16 -3.11
CA ILE A 64 7.95 -3.68 -1.86
C ILE A 64 8.31 -4.63 -0.70
N ARG A 65 8.21 -5.94 -0.89
CA ARG A 65 8.50 -6.93 0.18
C ARG A 65 9.99 -7.06 0.52
N CYS A 66 10.86 -6.79 -0.44
CA CYS A 66 12.31 -6.73 -0.24
C CYS A 66 12.78 -5.35 0.24
N SER A 67 11.91 -4.34 0.26
CA SER A 67 12.24 -3.04 0.85
C SER A 67 12.40 -3.14 2.36
N SER A 68 13.18 -2.23 2.94
CA SER A 68 13.47 -2.25 4.38
C SER A 68 12.19 -2.16 5.22
N ALA A 69 12.20 -2.72 6.43
CA ALA A 69 11.06 -2.64 7.34
C ALA A 69 10.61 -1.19 7.60
N ALA A 70 11.55 -0.23 7.59
CA ALA A 70 11.24 1.19 7.71
C ALA A 70 10.47 1.74 6.49
N ALA A 71 10.84 1.34 5.28
CA ALA A 71 10.15 1.74 4.05
C ALA A 71 8.72 1.16 3.99
N GLN A 72 8.57 -0.11 4.36
CA GLN A 72 7.26 -0.75 4.46
C GLN A 72 6.38 -0.05 5.49
N THR A 73 6.92 0.23 6.68
CA THR A 73 6.23 0.97 7.75
C THR A 73 5.75 2.34 7.26
N LYS A 74 6.63 3.11 6.60
CA LYS A 74 6.29 4.43 6.06
C LYS A 74 5.14 4.33 5.05
N ARG A 75 5.19 3.34 4.14
CA ARG A 75 4.14 3.15 3.13
C ARG A 75 2.77 2.84 3.75
N VAL A 76 2.75 2.03 4.81
CA VAL A 76 1.52 1.76 5.57
C VAL A 76 1.00 3.02 6.26
N ILE A 77 1.89 3.82 6.87
CA ILE A 77 1.50 5.09 7.50
C ILE A 77 0.92 6.07 6.48
N ASP A 78 1.55 6.19 5.30
CA ASP A 78 1.07 7.04 4.22
C ASP A 78 -0.32 6.59 3.74
N LEU A 79 -0.54 5.28 3.57
CA LEU A 79 -1.85 4.71 3.24
C LEU A 79 -2.91 5.02 4.30
N LEU A 80 -2.58 4.84 5.59
CA LEU A 80 -3.49 5.13 6.69
C LEU A 80 -3.81 6.64 6.76
N LYS A 81 -2.83 7.48 6.45
CA LYS A 81 -2.99 8.93 6.35
C LYS A 81 -3.94 9.31 5.22
N GLU A 82 -3.80 8.72 4.04
CA GLU A 82 -4.66 9.02 2.88
C GLU A 82 -6.08 8.50 3.07
N THR A 83 -6.22 7.26 3.54
CA THR A 83 -7.53 6.61 3.68
C THR A 83 -8.31 7.12 4.89
N ARG A 84 -7.63 7.60 5.94
CA ARG A 84 -8.23 8.01 7.23
C ARG A 84 -9.15 6.95 7.84
N GLN A 85 -8.95 5.68 7.49
CA GLN A 85 -9.78 4.55 7.88
C GLN A 85 -9.01 3.55 8.74
N ALA A 86 -9.75 2.81 9.56
CA ALA A 86 -9.21 1.69 10.31
C ALA A 86 -9.01 0.49 9.37
N LEU A 87 -7.75 0.18 9.03
CA LEU A 87 -7.42 -0.91 8.12
C LEU A 87 -6.90 -2.14 8.88
N THR A 88 -7.31 -3.32 8.43
CA THR A 88 -6.77 -4.61 8.88
C THR A 88 -5.44 -4.91 8.19
N ALA A 89 -4.65 -5.83 8.76
CA ALA A 89 -3.40 -6.28 8.15
C ALA A 89 -3.63 -6.86 6.74
N GLU A 90 -4.75 -7.54 6.54
CA GLU A 90 -5.17 -8.11 5.26
C GLU A 90 -5.48 -7.02 4.22
N GLN A 91 -6.19 -5.97 4.62
CA GLN A 91 -6.47 -4.81 3.75
C GLN A 91 -5.20 -4.05 3.40
N ILE A 92 -4.27 -3.88 4.36
CA ILE A 92 -2.97 -3.23 4.12
C ILE A 92 -2.14 -4.04 3.13
N ASN A 93 -2.12 -5.38 3.25
CA ASN A 93 -1.44 -6.24 2.29
C ASN A 93 -2.11 -6.18 0.91
N GLY A 94 -3.44 -6.08 0.83
CA GLY A 94 -4.14 -5.88 -0.43
C GLY A 94 -3.84 -4.55 -1.13
N ALA A 95 -3.73 -3.46 -0.37
CA ALA A 95 -3.52 -2.12 -0.90
C ALA A 95 -2.04 -1.78 -1.17
N CYS A 96 -1.14 -2.25 -0.31
CA CYS A 96 0.28 -1.88 -0.34
C CYS A 96 1.22 -3.06 -0.51
N TYR A 97 0.74 -4.31 -0.59
CA TYR A 97 1.55 -5.52 -0.69
C TYR A 97 2.52 -5.77 0.48
N VAL A 98 2.35 -5.00 1.56
CA VAL A 98 3.11 -5.14 2.82
C VAL A 98 2.39 -6.14 3.71
N ASP A 99 3.07 -7.23 4.01
CA ASP A 99 2.56 -8.24 4.94
C ASP A 99 2.96 -7.92 6.37
N VAL A 100 2.12 -7.12 7.04
CA VAL A 100 2.32 -6.70 8.44
C VAL A 100 2.20 -7.88 9.41
N LYS A 101 1.48 -8.94 9.04
CA LYS A 101 1.24 -10.10 9.91
C LYS A 101 2.43 -11.05 9.90
N ALA A 102 3.03 -11.28 8.73
CA ALA A 102 4.24 -12.09 8.60
C ALA A 102 5.50 -11.35 9.09
N ASN A 103 5.54 -10.03 8.96
CA ASN A 103 6.71 -9.22 9.33
C ASN A 103 6.55 -8.57 10.71
N LYS A 104 7.07 -9.24 11.75
CA LYS A 104 7.02 -8.76 13.13
C LYS A 104 7.71 -7.40 13.33
N ASP A 105 8.78 -7.11 12.59
CA ASP A 105 9.50 -5.83 12.72
C ASP A 105 8.65 -4.65 12.24
N VAL A 106 7.88 -4.85 11.16
CA VAL A 106 6.95 -3.83 10.65
C VAL A 106 5.80 -3.65 11.62
N PHE A 107 5.24 -4.75 12.16
CA PHE A 107 4.21 -4.68 13.18
C PHE A 107 4.66 -3.89 14.40
N ASP A 108 5.83 -4.23 14.97
CA ASP A 108 6.36 -3.57 16.17
C ASP A 108 6.64 -2.08 15.91
N ARG A 109 7.20 -1.75 14.74
CA ARG A 109 7.41 -0.35 14.33
C ARG A 109 6.12 0.42 14.14
N LEU A 110 5.05 -0.23 13.68
CA LEU A 110 3.73 0.40 13.55
C LEU A 110 3.08 0.58 14.92
N SER A 111 3.12 -0.43 15.79
CA SER A 111 2.53 -0.35 17.14
C SER A 111 3.26 0.63 18.05
N ASN A 112 4.58 0.78 17.90
CA ASN A 112 5.37 1.74 18.67
C ASN A 112 5.30 3.17 18.09
N ASN A 113 4.60 3.40 16.97
CA ASN A 113 4.55 4.71 16.33
C ASN A 113 3.49 5.62 16.96
N LEU A 114 3.86 6.84 17.33
CA LEU A 114 2.93 7.84 17.87
C LEU A 114 1.79 8.24 16.91
N LYS A 115 1.99 8.03 15.60
CA LYS A 115 1.01 8.35 14.54
C LYS A 115 0.08 7.20 14.18
N VAL A 116 0.25 6.03 14.79
CA VAL A 116 -0.58 4.85 14.51
C VAL A 116 -1.11 4.29 15.81
N TYR A 117 -2.41 4.07 15.87
CA TYR A 117 -3.05 3.36 16.96
C TYR A 117 -3.42 1.96 16.50
N TYR A 118 -3.12 0.95 17.32
CA TYR A 118 -3.48 -0.43 17.06
C TYR A 118 -4.50 -0.92 18.08
N ASP A 119 -5.67 -1.33 17.58
CA ASP A 119 -6.82 -1.76 18.39
C ASP A 119 -6.85 -3.28 18.63
N GLY A 120 -5.71 -3.96 18.49
CA GLY A 120 -5.64 -5.43 18.57
C GLY A 120 -6.09 -6.17 17.30
N THR A 121 -6.77 -5.49 16.37
CA THR A 121 -7.17 -6.06 15.07
C THR A 121 -6.95 -5.11 13.90
N ARG A 122 -7.09 -3.80 14.12
CA ARG A 122 -7.01 -2.77 13.09
C ARG A 122 -5.98 -1.71 13.44
N PHE A 123 -5.37 -1.16 12.40
CA PHE A 123 -4.49 0.00 12.48
C PHE A 123 -5.27 1.25 12.08
N VAL A 124 -5.18 2.28 12.91
CA VAL A 124 -5.85 3.56 12.71
C VAL A 124 -4.79 4.65 12.70
N TYR A 125 -4.87 5.57 11.74
CA TYR A 125 -4.02 6.77 11.79
C TYR A 125 -4.44 7.66 12.95
N LYS A 126 -3.48 8.03 13.80
CA LYS A 126 -3.67 8.99 14.87
C LYS A 126 -3.11 10.35 14.42
N PRO A 127 -3.96 11.27 13.95
CA PRO A 127 -3.50 12.62 13.62
C PRO A 127 -3.02 13.32 14.89
N LYS A 128 -2.12 14.29 14.71
CA LYS A 128 -1.55 15.07 15.83
C LYS A 128 -2.64 15.83 16.60
N HIS A 129 -3.68 16.26 15.88
CA HIS A 129 -4.91 16.82 16.44
C HIS A 129 -6.10 16.06 15.85
N ASP A 130 -6.90 15.39 16.68
CA ASP A 130 -8.16 14.76 16.25
C ASP A 130 -9.23 15.84 16.08
N LEU A 131 -9.11 16.63 15.01
CA LEU A 131 -10.12 17.61 14.64
C LEU A 131 -11.02 16.98 13.58
N LYS A 132 -12.33 16.99 13.83
CA LYS A 132 -13.33 16.52 12.87
C LYS A 132 -14.16 17.66 12.29
N ASP A 133 -14.27 18.75 13.04
CA ASP A 133 -15.17 19.85 12.75
C ASP A 133 -14.50 21.23 12.88
N LYS A 134 -15.01 22.18 12.10
CA LYS A 134 -14.68 23.61 12.18
C LYS A 134 -14.80 24.20 13.58
N THR A 135 -15.73 23.71 14.40
CA THR A 135 -15.92 24.16 15.79
C THR A 135 -14.80 23.68 16.71
N GLN A 136 -14.31 22.45 16.52
CA GLN A 136 -13.16 21.91 17.25
C GLN A 136 -11.87 22.63 16.83
N LEU A 137 -11.72 22.91 15.53
CA LEU A 137 -10.62 23.70 15.01
C LEU A 137 -10.55 25.09 15.68
N LEU A 138 -11.70 25.76 15.78
CA LEU A 138 -11.75 27.09 16.42
C LEU A 138 -11.41 27.02 17.92
N LYS A 139 -11.93 26.03 18.65
CA LYS A 139 -11.58 25.80 20.06
C LYS A 139 -10.08 25.52 20.23
N LEU A 140 -9.49 24.76 19.32
CA LEU A 140 -8.06 24.48 19.34
C LEU A 140 -7.27 25.78 19.16
N ILE A 141 -7.57 26.59 18.15
CA ILE A 141 -6.87 27.86 17.90
C ILE A 141 -6.99 28.80 19.12
N GLN A 142 -8.15 28.84 19.78
CA GLN A 142 -8.34 29.64 20.99
C GLN A 142 -7.49 29.17 22.18
N ASN A 143 -7.22 27.86 22.28
CA ASN A 143 -6.41 27.28 23.34
C ASN A 143 -4.90 27.37 23.08
N PHE A 144 -4.47 27.68 21.85
CA PHE A 144 -3.07 27.79 21.46
C PHE A 144 -2.74 29.24 21.07
N PRO A 145 -2.44 30.11 22.05
CA PRO A 145 -2.16 31.53 21.80
C PRO A 145 -0.88 31.75 20.96
N ASP A 146 0.04 30.79 20.99
CA ASP A 146 1.30 30.81 20.21
C ASP A 146 1.10 30.51 18.71
N GLY A 147 -0.12 30.15 18.32
CA GLY A 147 -0.45 29.77 16.95
C GLY A 147 -0.18 28.29 16.65
N ILE A 148 -0.71 27.83 15.52
CA ILE A 148 -0.62 26.43 15.08
C ILE A 148 -0.12 26.42 13.64
N ALA A 149 0.84 25.54 13.34
CA ALA A 149 1.32 25.36 11.99
C ALA A 149 0.21 24.81 11.08
N ILE A 150 0.04 25.41 9.89
CA ILE A 150 -0.96 24.96 8.90
C ILE A 150 -0.75 23.48 8.54
N ALA A 151 0.50 23.02 8.46
CA ALA A 151 0.82 21.61 8.18
C ALA A 151 0.28 20.63 9.24
N ASP A 152 0.26 21.04 10.52
CA ASP A 152 -0.30 20.21 11.60
C ASP A 152 -1.84 20.18 11.55
N LEU A 153 -2.48 21.26 11.06
CA LEU A 153 -3.92 21.32 10.83
C LEU A 153 -4.33 20.51 9.61
N GLN A 154 -3.59 20.61 8.50
CA GLN A 154 -3.82 19.80 7.30
C GLN A 154 -3.69 18.30 7.56
N ASP A 155 -2.88 17.92 8.56
CA ASP A 155 -2.77 16.53 8.99
C ASP A 155 -4.02 16.02 9.73
N ALA A 156 -4.85 16.91 10.30
CA ALA A 156 -6.05 16.53 11.05
C ALA A 156 -7.17 16.03 10.14
N TYR A 157 -7.61 16.86 9.17
CA TYR A 157 -8.67 16.46 8.23
C TYR A 157 -8.57 17.23 6.89
N PRO A 158 -8.92 16.59 5.76
CA PRO A 158 -8.64 17.13 4.42
C PRO A 158 -9.40 18.42 4.05
N SER A 159 -10.53 18.72 4.70
CA SER A 159 -11.28 19.96 4.45
C SER A 159 -10.82 21.15 5.32
N VAL A 160 -9.73 21.01 6.09
CA VAL A 160 -9.17 22.09 6.92
C VAL A 160 -8.93 23.37 6.13
N ASP A 161 -8.38 23.30 4.93
CA ASP A 161 -8.03 24.50 4.16
C ASP A 161 -9.27 25.32 3.82
N HIS A 162 -10.37 24.65 3.49
CA HIS A 162 -11.66 25.28 3.22
C HIS A 162 -12.24 25.91 4.48
N ASP A 163 -12.18 25.20 5.61
CA ASP A 163 -12.68 25.70 6.90
C ASP A 163 -11.84 26.87 7.41
N LEU A 164 -10.52 26.83 7.27
CA LEU A 164 -9.61 27.92 7.60
C LEU A 164 -9.94 29.17 6.78
N LYS A 165 -10.15 29.01 5.47
CA LYS A 165 -10.54 30.12 4.59
C LYS A 165 -11.89 30.70 5.00
N ALA A 166 -12.85 29.85 5.37
CA ALA A 166 -14.16 30.28 5.87
C ALA A 166 -14.06 30.97 7.25
N LEU A 167 -13.17 30.52 8.14
CA LEU A 167 -12.92 31.15 9.44
C LEU A 167 -12.20 32.49 9.30
N LYS A 168 -11.26 32.60 8.36
CA LYS A 168 -10.60 33.85 7.99
C LYS A 168 -11.63 34.86 7.44
N ALA A 169 -12.48 34.42 6.51
CA ALA A 169 -13.54 35.27 5.95
C ALA A 169 -14.55 35.73 7.00
N ALA A 170 -14.82 34.88 8.01
CA ALA A 170 -15.65 35.23 9.16
C ALA A 170 -14.91 36.09 10.22
N GLY A 171 -13.65 36.46 9.99
CA GLY A 171 -12.84 37.27 10.92
C GLY A 171 -12.50 36.58 12.25
N LYS A 172 -12.68 35.26 12.34
CA LYS A 172 -12.49 34.51 13.60
C LYS A 172 -11.06 34.06 13.84
N ILE A 173 -10.23 34.01 12.79
CA ILE A 173 -8.83 33.61 12.86
C ILE A 173 -7.98 34.49 11.95
N TRP A 174 -6.68 34.59 12.26
CA TRP A 174 -5.68 35.21 11.40
C TRP A 174 -4.72 34.14 10.87
N LEU A 175 -4.55 34.11 9.55
CA LEU A 175 -3.54 33.29 8.89
C LEU A 175 -2.31 34.17 8.68
N LEU A 176 -1.26 33.89 9.43
CA LEU A 176 0.02 34.56 9.27
C LEU A 176 0.85 33.76 8.26
N SER A 177 0.82 34.20 7.01
CA SER A 177 1.85 33.80 6.07
C SER A 177 3.10 34.62 6.41
N ASN A 178 4.24 33.97 6.63
CA ASN A 178 5.52 34.66 6.63
C ASN A 178 5.73 35.24 5.21
N PHE A 179 5.16 36.41 4.96
CA PHE A 179 5.61 37.24 3.86
C PHE A 179 7.00 37.72 4.27
N GLU A 180 8.00 37.13 3.62
CA GLU A 180 9.35 37.69 3.50
C GLU A 180 9.21 39.20 3.27
N PHE A 181 9.71 40.00 4.21
CA PHE A 181 10.05 41.38 3.92
C PHE A 181 11.18 41.36 2.90
N SER A 182 10.86 41.66 1.64
CA SER A 182 11.84 42.01 0.62
C SER A 182 11.60 43.42 0.12
#